data_AF-A0A838K2F5-F1
#
_entry.id   AF-A0A838K2F5-F1
#
_cell.length_a   1.000
_cell.length_b   1.000
_cell.length_c   1.000
_cell.angle_alpha   90.00
_cell.angle_beta   90.00
_cell.angle_gamma   90.00
#
_symmetry.space_group_name_H-M   'P 1'
#
loop_
_entity.id
_entity.type
_entity.pdbx_description
1 polymer ?
#
loop_
_entity_poly.entity_id
_entity_poly.type
_entity_poly.pdbx_seq_one_letter_code
_entity_poly.pdbx_strand_id
1 'polypeptide(L)'
;VTAEGPDGLFAQLEVRAPRLARACQRLGDEHATIAEALTEAERALAGPPDEAREAVLSVLALLARHRQSGADLMYEAYAVDIGGED
;
A
#
# COMPACT_ATOMS: atom_id res chain seq x y z
N VAL A 1 -0.23 14.55 7.85
CA VAL A 1 0.97 13.79 7.42
C VAL A 1 0.46 12.52 6.76
N THR A 2 0.56 12.42 5.44
CA THR A 2 0.25 11.17 4.71
C THR A 2 1.44 10.22 4.83
N ALA A 3 1.22 8.91 4.69
CA ALA A 3 2.31 7.93 4.76
C ALA A 3 3.42 8.21 3.73
N GLU A 4 3.05 8.76 2.56
CA GLU A 4 3.92 9.01 1.41
C GLU A 4 4.41 10.46 1.28
N GLY A 5 3.97 11.36 2.15
CA GLY A 5 4.37 12.76 2.08
C GLY A 5 5.90 12.91 2.22
N PRO A 6 6.47 14.07 1.83
CA PRO A 6 7.91 14.32 1.96
C PRO A 6 8.41 14.20 3.42
N ASP A 7 7.53 14.43 4.41
CA ASP A 7 7.79 14.17 5.84
C ASP A 7 6.99 12.97 6.40
N GLY A 8 6.47 12.15 5.49
CA GLY A 8 5.63 10.98 5.78
C GLY A 8 6.42 9.81 6.35
N LEU A 9 5.68 8.78 6.78
CA LEU A 9 6.27 7.58 7.36
C LEU A 9 7.29 6.91 6.42
N PHE A 10 7.03 6.86 5.11
CA PHE A 10 7.95 6.27 4.14
C PHE A 10 9.25 7.04 4.04
N ALA A 11 9.20 8.38 3.97
CA ALA A 11 10.39 9.22 3.97
C ALA A 11 11.21 9.05 5.27
N GLN A 12 10.53 8.92 6.42
CA GLN A 12 11.20 8.64 7.69
C GLN A 12 11.84 7.24 7.73
N LEU A 13 11.18 6.22 7.18
CA LEU A 13 11.70 4.85 7.09
C LEU A 13 12.87 4.74 6.10
N GLU A 14 12.86 5.48 4.99
CA GLU A 14 14.00 5.52 4.07
C GLU A 14 15.27 6.06 4.73
N VAL A 15 15.13 7.06 5.61
CA VAL A 15 16.26 7.62 6.37
C VAL A 15 16.71 6.68 7.49
N ARG A 16 15.78 6.14 8.27
CA ARG A 16 16.08 5.37 9.49
C ARG A 16 16.38 3.90 9.23
N ALA A 17 15.84 3.33 8.16
CA ALA A 17 15.99 1.94 7.77
C ALA A 17 16.10 1.80 6.23
N PRO A 18 17.22 2.23 5.61
CA PRO A 18 17.39 2.26 4.15
C PRO A 18 17.10 0.93 3.43
N ARG A 19 17.29 -0.21 4.11
CA ARG A 19 16.92 -1.54 3.60
C ARG A 19 15.44 -1.67 3.23
N LEU A 20 14.56 -0.86 3.82
CA LEU A 20 13.11 -0.84 3.59
C LEU A 20 12.69 0.06 2.42
N ALA A 21 13.62 0.81 1.81
CA ALA A 21 13.28 1.76 0.76
C ALA A 21 12.53 1.11 -0.42
N ARG A 22 12.96 -0.09 -0.85
CA ARG A 22 12.25 -0.83 -1.91
C ARG A 22 10.83 -1.26 -1.51
N ALA A 23 10.61 -1.61 -0.24
CA ALA A 23 9.29 -1.95 0.25
C ALA A 23 8.38 -0.71 0.33
N CYS A 24 8.92 0.43 0.75
CA CYS A 24 8.20 1.71 0.74
C CYS A 24 7.82 2.15 -0.68
N GLN A 25 8.75 2.07 -1.64
CA GLN A 25 8.48 2.34 -3.05
C GLN A 25 7.37 1.45 -3.61
N ARG A 26 7.45 0.13 -3.35
CA ARG A 26 6.42 -0.82 -3.78
C ARG A 26 5.04 -0.49 -3.20
N LEU A 27 4.94 -0.12 -1.92
CA LEU A 27 3.67 0.30 -1.34
C LEU A 27 3.12 1.56 -2.01
N GLY A 28 4.00 2.49 -2.41
CA GLY A 28 3.59 3.66 -3.17
C GLY A 28 3.03 3.33 -4.55
N ASP A 29 3.70 2.44 -5.28
CA ASP A 29 3.21 1.95 -6.58
C ASP A 29 1.87 1.19 -6.44
N GLU A 30 1.70 0.44 -5.35
CA GLU A 30 0.43 -0.21 -5.01
C GLU A 30 -0.69 0.80 -4.74
N HIS A 31 -0.42 1.92 -4.06
CA HIS A 31 -1.42 2.98 -3.86
C HIS A 31 -1.87 3.61 -5.18
N ALA A 32 -0.94 3.89 -6.11
CA ALA A 32 -1.29 4.38 -7.44
C ALA A 32 -2.19 3.38 -8.18
N THR A 33 -1.84 2.09 -8.13
CA THR A 33 -2.63 1.00 -8.73
C THR A 33 -4.04 0.91 -8.12
N ILE A 34 -4.17 1.05 -6.80
CA ILE A 34 -5.46 1.05 -6.11
C ILE A 34 -6.31 2.26 -6.51
N ALA A 35 -5.70 3.45 -6.61
CA ALA A 35 -6.40 4.67 -7.02
C ALA A 35 -6.95 4.57 -8.45
N GLU A 36 -6.18 3.98 -9.36
CA GLU A 36 -6.64 3.69 -10.73
C GLU A 36 -7.79 2.67 -10.73
N ALA A 37 -7.67 1.59 -9.97
CA ALA A 37 -8.72 0.58 -9.86
C ALA A 37 -10.01 1.13 -9.23
N LEU A 38 -9.91 2.04 -8.26
CA LEU A 38 -11.05 2.76 -7.69
C LEU A 38 -11.75 3.62 -8.75
N THR A 39 -10.96 4.37 -9.54
CA THR A 39 -11.50 5.19 -10.64
C THR A 39 -12.23 4.33 -11.67
N GLU A 40 -11.70 3.14 -11.99
CA GLU A 40 -12.34 2.22 -12.92
C GLU A 40 -13.60 1.60 -12.33
N ALA A 41 -13.57 1.21 -11.06
CA ALA A 41 -14.75 0.72 -10.36
C ALA A 41 -15.87 1.77 -10.32
N GLU A 42 -15.54 3.04 -10.05
CA GLU A 42 -16.50 4.15 -10.08
C GLU A 42 -17.17 4.30 -11.46
N ARG A 43 -16.41 4.13 -12.55
CA ARG A 43 -16.97 4.15 -13.91
C ARG A 43 -17.87 2.94 -14.17
N ALA A 44 -17.46 1.76 -13.72
CA ALA A 44 -18.21 0.52 -13.90
C ALA A 44 -19.57 0.54 -13.18
N LEU A 45 -19.74 1.34 -12.12
CA LEU A 45 -21.03 1.52 -11.43
C LEU A 45 -22.14 2.05 -12.34
N ALA A 46 -21.82 2.73 -13.45
CA ALA A 46 -22.79 3.19 -14.43
C ALA A 46 -23.20 2.11 -15.45
N GLY A 47 -22.49 0.98 -15.48
CA GLY A 47 -22.69 -0.13 -16.42
C GLY A 47 -23.53 -1.27 -15.86
N PRO A 48 -23.48 -2.45 -16.51
CA PRO A 48 -24.13 -3.67 -16.02
C PRO A 48 -23.68 -4.04 -14.59
N PRO A 49 -24.59 -4.56 -13.74
CA PRO A 49 -24.25 -4.92 -12.36
C PRO A 49 -23.10 -5.92 -12.22
N ASP A 50 -22.92 -6.83 -13.18
CA ASP A 50 -21.86 -7.84 -13.15
C ASP A 50 -20.47 -7.20 -13.37
N GLU A 51 -20.36 -6.22 -14.27
CA GLU A 51 -19.12 -5.46 -14.51
C GLU A 51 -18.74 -4.62 -13.29
N ALA A 52 -19.73 -3.94 -12.68
CA ALA A 52 -19.55 -3.21 -11.43
C ALA A 52 -19.07 -4.14 -10.30
N ARG A 53 -19.67 -5.32 -10.18
CA ARG A 53 -19.28 -6.32 -9.17
C ARG A 53 -17.84 -6.79 -9.38
N GLU A 54 -17.45 -7.10 -10.62
CA GLU A 54 -16.07 -7.53 -10.93
C GLU A 54 -15.03 -6.44 -10.61
N ALA A 55 -15.31 -5.20 -11.00
CA ALA A 55 -14.42 -4.08 -10.72
C ALA A 55 -14.25 -3.84 -9.21
N VAL A 56 -15.35 -3.89 -8.43
CA VAL A 56 -15.29 -3.77 -6.97
C VAL A 56 -14.53 -4.94 -6.33
N LEU A 57 -14.70 -6.17 -6.81
CA LEU A 57 -13.95 -7.33 -6.31
C LEU A 57 -12.43 -7.19 -6.59
N SER A 58 -12.06 -6.62 -7.74
CA SER A 58 -10.66 -6.32 -8.05
C SER A 58 -10.05 -5.34 -7.04
N VAL A 59 -10.77 -4.25 -6.73
CA VAL A 59 -10.37 -3.28 -5.71
C VAL A 59 -10.20 -3.95 -4.34
N LEU A 60 -11.17 -4.77 -3.91
CA LEU A 60 -11.08 -5.47 -2.61
C LEU A 60 -9.86 -6.41 -2.56
N ALA A 61 -9.55 -7.10 -3.66
CA ALA A 61 -8.38 -7.96 -3.73
C ALA A 61 -7.06 -7.16 -3.67
N LEU A 62 -7.00 -5.99 -4.33
CA LEU A 62 -5.85 -5.09 -4.24
C LEU A 62 -5.65 -4.56 -2.81
N LEU A 63 -6.73 -4.10 -2.16
CA LEU A 63 -6.68 -3.63 -0.77
C LEU A 63 -6.23 -4.73 0.20
N ALA A 64 -6.70 -5.96 0.02
CA ALA A 64 -6.27 -7.08 0.85
C ALA A 64 -4.77 -7.37 0.71
N ARG A 65 -4.24 -7.36 -0.53
CA ARG A 65 -2.80 -7.53 -0.79
C ARG A 65 -1.99 -6.38 -0.22
N HIS A 66 -2.43 -5.16 -0.43
CA HIS A 66 -1.77 -3.97 0.09
C HIS A 66 -1.69 -3.96 1.62
N ARG A 67 -2.77 -4.36 2.30
CA ARG A 67 -2.78 -4.51 3.76
C ARG A 67 -1.76 -5.54 4.24
N GLN A 68 -1.60 -6.65 3.52
CA GLN A 68 -0.57 -7.64 3.83
C GLN A 68 0.84 -7.04 3.63
N SER A 69 1.10 -6.39 2.49
CA SER A 69 2.37 -5.71 2.21
C SER A 69 2.72 -4.68 3.30
N GLY A 70 1.73 -3.92 3.78
CA GLY A 70 1.91 -2.94 4.86
C GLY A 70 2.21 -3.61 6.21
N ALA A 71 1.55 -4.73 6.52
CA ALA A 71 1.84 -5.50 7.72
C ALA A 71 3.27 -6.07 7.69
N ASP A 72 3.72 -6.57 6.53
CA ASP A 72 5.08 -7.08 6.35
C ASP A 72 6.11 -5.96 6.54
N LEU A 73 5.87 -4.77 5.97
CA LEU A 73 6.75 -3.61 6.17
C LEU A 73 6.84 -3.23 7.65
N MET A 74 5.71 -3.16 8.35
CA MET A 74 5.68 -2.81 9.76
C MET A 74 6.40 -3.87 10.60
N TYR A 75 6.18 -5.16 10.33
CA TYR A 75 6.91 -6.23 10.98
C TYR A 75 8.43 -6.06 10.77
N GLU A 76 8.88 -5.85 9.53
CA GLU A 76 10.30 -5.66 9.25
C GLU A 76 10.89 -4.40 9.89
N ALA A 77 10.11 -3.32 10.00
CA ALA A 77 10.54 -2.08 10.65
C ALA A 77 10.75 -2.27 12.15
N TYR A 78 9.82 -2.94 12.86
CA TYR A 78 9.87 -3.09 14.31
C TYR A 78 10.63 -4.33 14.79
N ALA A 79 10.63 -5.44 14.04
CA ALA A 79 11.32 -6.67 14.45
C ALA A 79 12.85 -6.49 14.49
N VAL A 80 13.40 -5.61 13.66
CA VAL A 80 14.84 -5.32 13.63
C VAL A 80 15.24 -4.28 14.68
N ASP A 81 14.34 -3.34 15.02
CA ASP A 81 14.59 -2.36 16.10
C ASP A 81 14.71 -3.05 17.47
N ILE A 82 14.03 -4.19 17.67
CA ILE A 82 14.11 -5.00 18.90
C ILE A 82 15.35 -5.92 18.93
N GLY A 83 16.02 -6.16 17.80
CA GLY A 83 17.17 -7.07 17.70
C GLY A 83 18.55 -6.40 17.64
N GLY A 84 18.61 -5.06 17.68
CA GLY A 84 19.84 -4.27 17.54
C GLY A 84 20.40 -3.69 18.86
N GLU A 85 19.72 -3.93 19.98
CA GLU A 85 20.18 -3.55 21.32
C GLU A 85 20.81 -4.75 22.02
N ASP A 86 22.05 -5.12 21.64
CA ASP A 86 22.95 -5.99 22.42
C ASP A 86 24.41 -5.54 22.21
#